data_AF-F9WR74-F1
#
_entry.id   AF-F9WR74-F1
#
_cell.length_a   1.000
_cell.length_b   1.000
_cell.length_c   1.000
_cell.angle_alpha   90.00
_cell.angle_beta   90.00
_cell.angle_gamma   90.00
#
_symmetry.space_group_name_H-M   'P 1'
#
loop_
_entity.id
_entity.type
_entity.pdbx_description
1 polymer ?
#
loop_
_entity_poly.entity_id
_entity_poly.type
_entity_poly.pdbx_seq_one_letter_code
_entity_poly.pdbx_strand_id
1 'polypeptide(L)'
;MEELGIKNNAAKMEVLDPTCLSGFGDARRLTCARVLGAFVECDAAHEAEVTEAVDKRARETERLFRAILECPLAARTRWRLLSASALPRLTFLLRNHAAKHTRGAAEWFDARVTAVLSAIVDRPVSQRARDVAALPIAMGGCGLRRQVTIAEFAHECVGHKNLQRSKTEEADRDLSNALFATVYGAERQVLTANAAAGAGRALTDPQVCTDDAAFCTYVLERLLERVLPDGQKCVCGADASNWHVHTCTKLHGKPRQLRHDVANSKLALGLRLCGFDCTTEPHLNEVSKRRPDLLITGLGTQAVT
;
A
#
# COMPACT_ATOMS: atom_id res chain seq x y z
N MET A 1 19.75 -33.76 -29.85
CA MET A 1 18.35 -33.59 -29.36
C MET A 1 17.46 -34.67 -29.92
N GLU A 2 17.41 -34.85 -31.25
CA GLU A 2 16.65 -35.95 -31.87
C GLU A 2 17.22 -37.33 -31.56
N GLU A 3 18.55 -37.47 -31.51
CA GLU A 3 19.23 -38.70 -31.05
C GLU A 3 18.92 -39.08 -29.60
N LEU A 4 18.47 -38.11 -28.78
CA LEU A 4 18.03 -38.34 -27.40
C LEU A 4 16.52 -38.60 -27.29
N GLY A 5 15.81 -38.71 -28.42
CA GLY A 5 14.35 -38.88 -28.47
C GLY A 5 13.55 -37.63 -28.07
N ILE A 6 14.21 -36.47 -27.92
CA ILE A 6 13.56 -35.21 -27.53
C ILE A 6 13.12 -34.47 -28.79
N LYS A 7 11.81 -34.30 -28.95
CA LYS A 7 11.22 -33.53 -30.05
C LYS A 7 11.26 -32.04 -29.77
N ASN A 8 11.85 -31.27 -30.68
CA ASN A 8 11.90 -29.82 -30.60
C ASN A 8 10.60 -29.18 -31.10
N ASN A 9 10.18 -28.08 -30.47
CA ASN A 9 9.05 -27.28 -30.94
C ASN A 9 9.54 -26.08 -31.77
N ALA A 10 9.58 -26.25 -33.09
CA ALA A 10 10.07 -25.23 -34.02
C ALA A 10 9.35 -23.87 -33.89
N ALA A 11 8.06 -23.86 -33.53
CA ALA A 11 7.29 -22.63 -33.36
C ALA A 11 7.70 -21.79 -32.13
N LYS A 12 8.47 -22.38 -31.20
CA LYS A 12 9.00 -21.71 -30.00
C LYS A 12 10.53 -21.63 -29.99
N MET A 13 11.20 -22.17 -31.02
CA MET A 13 12.65 -22.11 -31.12
C MET A 13 13.05 -20.77 -31.76
N GLU A 14 13.87 -20.03 -31.01
CA GLU A 14 14.35 -18.70 -31.38
C GLU A 14 15.86 -18.66 -31.10
N VAL A 15 16.61 -17.94 -31.92
CA VAL A 15 18.06 -17.78 -31.78
C VAL A 15 18.39 -16.31 -31.63
N LEU A 16 19.08 -15.98 -30.53
CA LEU A 16 19.49 -14.61 -30.19
C LEU A 16 20.92 -14.28 -30.68
N ASP A 17 21.84 -15.26 -30.69
CA ASP A 17 23.20 -15.10 -31.19
C ASP A 17 23.49 -16.06 -32.36
N PRO A 18 23.73 -15.54 -33.59
CA PRO A 18 24.02 -16.36 -34.77
C PRO A 18 25.46 -16.92 -34.79
N THR A 19 26.38 -16.43 -33.94
CA THR A 19 27.77 -16.94 -33.88
C THR A 19 27.88 -18.25 -33.11
N CYS A 20 26.83 -18.62 -32.36
CA CYS A 20 26.79 -19.86 -31.62
C CYS A 20 26.49 -21.05 -32.54
N LEU A 21 27.33 -22.08 -32.49
CA LEU A 21 27.20 -23.39 -33.16
C LEU A 21 26.04 -24.21 -32.59
N SER A 22 24.83 -23.66 -32.57
CA SER A 22 23.68 -24.25 -31.89
C SER A 22 23.03 -25.38 -32.70
N GLY A 23 23.38 -25.53 -33.98
CA GLY A 23 22.78 -26.53 -34.88
C GLY A 23 21.32 -26.25 -35.26
N PHE A 24 20.76 -25.10 -34.87
CA PHE A 24 19.37 -24.69 -35.13
C PHE A 24 19.26 -23.73 -36.32
N GLY A 25 19.83 -24.11 -37.47
CA GLY A 25 20.03 -23.25 -38.65
C GLY A 25 18.79 -22.55 -39.22
N ASP A 26 17.61 -23.13 -39.04
CA ASP A 26 16.33 -22.60 -39.55
C ASP A 26 15.53 -21.78 -38.52
N ALA A 27 16.06 -21.60 -37.30
CA ALA A 27 15.34 -20.89 -36.25
C ALA A 27 15.26 -19.37 -36.52
N ARG A 28 14.14 -18.77 -36.11
CA ARG A 28 13.93 -17.33 -36.24
C ARG A 28 14.98 -16.56 -35.43
N ARG A 29 15.67 -15.65 -36.11
CA ARG A 29 16.63 -14.73 -35.48
C ARG A 29 15.89 -13.62 -34.76
N LEU A 30 16.32 -13.33 -33.55
CA LEU A 30 15.81 -12.22 -32.74
C LEU A 30 16.94 -11.27 -32.39
N THR A 31 16.59 -9.99 -32.31
CA THR A 31 17.41 -8.88 -31.81
C THR A 31 17.24 -8.72 -30.28
N CYS A 32 16.05 -9.09 -29.77
CA CYS A 32 15.74 -9.21 -28.36
C CYS A 32 14.90 -10.48 -28.10
N ALA A 33 15.33 -11.34 -27.18
CA ALA A 33 14.62 -12.56 -26.80
C ALA A 33 14.04 -12.48 -25.39
N ARG A 34 12.90 -13.14 -25.19
CA ARG A 34 12.27 -13.27 -23.88
C ARG A 34 12.66 -14.58 -23.20
N VAL A 35 13.54 -14.52 -22.20
CA VAL A 35 13.99 -15.68 -21.42
C VAL A 35 13.39 -15.61 -20.02
N LEU A 36 12.53 -16.58 -19.68
CA LEU A 36 11.83 -16.65 -18.38
C LEU A 36 11.07 -15.36 -17.98
N GLY A 37 10.68 -14.55 -18.97
CA GLY A 37 9.99 -13.28 -18.78
C GLY A 37 10.89 -12.05 -18.68
N ALA A 38 12.22 -12.23 -18.64
CA ALA A 38 13.20 -11.17 -18.82
C ALA A 38 13.54 -11.00 -20.31
N PHE A 39 14.00 -9.83 -20.69
CA PHE A 39 14.35 -9.48 -22.06
C PHE A 39 15.86 -9.30 -22.17
N VAL A 40 16.45 -10.01 -23.12
CA VAL A 40 17.89 -10.07 -23.31
C VAL A 40 18.20 -9.77 -24.77
N GLU A 41 19.22 -8.95 -24.98
CA GLU A 41 19.81 -8.67 -26.30
C GLU A 41 21.21 -9.30 -26.36
N CYS A 42 21.74 -9.48 -27.59
CA CYS A 42 23.11 -9.96 -27.82
C CYS A 42 24.06 -8.88 -28.39
N ASP A 43 23.53 -7.73 -28.80
CA ASP A 43 24.28 -6.58 -29.27
C ASP A 43 23.64 -5.30 -28.69
N ALA A 44 24.47 -4.46 -28.05
CA ALA A 44 24.08 -3.19 -27.45
C ALA A 44 23.37 -2.25 -28.45
N ALA A 45 23.56 -2.44 -29.76
CA ALA A 45 22.78 -1.75 -30.80
C ALA A 45 21.26 -1.97 -30.67
N HIS A 46 20.82 -3.09 -30.09
CA HIS A 46 19.41 -3.45 -29.89
C HIS A 46 18.90 -3.19 -28.46
N GLU A 47 19.67 -2.46 -27.65
CA GLU A 47 19.30 -2.12 -26.27
C GLU A 47 17.95 -1.36 -26.17
N ALA A 48 17.62 -0.56 -27.18
CA ALA A 48 16.33 0.13 -27.25
C ALA A 48 15.15 -0.85 -27.28
N GLU A 49 15.31 -2.01 -27.92
CA GLU A 49 14.27 -3.03 -28.02
C GLU A 49 13.98 -3.71 -26.68
N VAL A 50 15.00 -3.85 -25.82
CA VAL A 50 14.82 -4.31 -24.43
C VAL A 50 13.91 -3.35 -23.68
N THR A 51 14.14 -2.04 -23.84
CA THR A 51 13.32 -0.99 -23.20
C THR A 51 11.87 -1.05 -23.68
N GLU A 52 11.65 -1.16 -25.00
CA GLU A 52 10.31 -1.28 -25.57
C GLU A 52 9.59 -2.55 -25.09
N ALA A 53 10.30 -3.67 -25.05
CA ALA A 53 9.74 -4.95 -24.61
C ALA A 53 9.36 -4.94 -23.12
N VAL A 54 10.19 -4.33 -22.28
CA VAL A 54 9.89 -4.11 -20.85
C VAL A 54 8.66 -3.23 -20.67
N ASP A 55 8.57 -2.11 -21.39
CA ASP A 55 7.42 -1.20 -21.31
C ASP A 55 6.12 -1.90 -21.76
N LYS A 56 6.17 -2.59 -22.91
CA LYS A 56 5.05 -3.40 -23.41
C LYS A 56 4.61 -4.45 -22.39
N ARG A 57 5.56 -5.14 -21.74
CA ARG A 57 5.27 -6.15 -20.73
C ARG A 57 4.63 -5.56 -19.48
N ALA A 58 5.11 -4.40 -19.01
CA ALA A 58 4.50 -3.71 -17.88
C ALA A 58 3.04 -3.32 -18.20
N ARG A 59 2.80 -2.81 -19.42
CA ARG A 59 1.48 -2.39 -19.90
C ARG A 59 0.46 -3.51 -20.03
N GLU A 60 0.87 -4.79 -20.10
CA GLU A 60 -0.08 -5.90 -20.01
C GLU A 60 -0.89 -5.88 -18.69
N THR A 61 -0.35 -5.26 -17.63
CA THR A 61 -1.03 -5.08 -16.34
C THR A 61 -2.19 -4.08 -16.42
N GLU A 62 -2.28 -3.27 -17.48
CA GLU A 62 -3.39 -2.32 -17.70
C GLU A 62 -4.76 -2.99 -17.58
N ARG A 63 -4.90 -4.24 -18.04
CA ARG A 63 -6.16 -4.99 -17.92
C ARG A 63 -6.63 -5.12 -16.47
N LEU A 64 -5.70 -5.31 -15.52
CA LEU A 64 -6.02 -5.37 -14.10
C LEU A 64 -6.42 -3.99 -13.57
N PHE A 65 -5.69 -2.94 -13.93
CA PHE A 65 -6.03 -1.58 -13.51
C PHE A 65 -7.41 -1.14 -14.01
N ARG A 66 -7.73 -1.44 -15.28
CA ARG A 66 -9.07 -1.22 -15.84
C ARG A 66 -10.14 -2.00 -15.08
N ALA A 67 -9.91 -3.29 -14.82
CA ALA A 67 -10.86 -4.09 -14.04
C ALA A 67 -11.09 -3.52 -12.63
N ILE A 68 -10.06 -2.98 -11.98
CA ILE A 68 -10.20 -2.33 -10.66
C ILE A 68 -11.06 -1.06 -10.74
N LEU A 69 -10.87 -0.26 -11.80
CA LEU A 69 -11.54 1.02 -11.98
C LEU A 69 -12.98 0.90 -12.50
N GLU A 70 -13.18 0.08 -13.54
CA GLU A 70 -14.41 0.02 -14.33
C GLU A 70 -15.45 -0.92 -13.74
N CYS A 71 -15.03 -1.97 -13.02
CA CYS A 71 -15.98 -2.87 -12.37
C CYS A 71 -16.63 -2.18 -11.15
N PRO A 72 -17.90 -2.52 -10.84
CA PRO A 72 -18.64 -2.01 -9.68
C PRO A 72 -18.15 -2.70 -8.39
N LEU A 73 -16.89 -2.46 -8.04
CA LEU A 73 -16.23 -3.00 -6.87
C LEU A 73 -16.33 -2.00 -5.72
N ALA A 74 -16.56 -2.54 -4.52
CA ALA A 74 -16.43 -1.78 -3.29
C ALA A 74 -15.03 -1.15 -3.17
N ALA A 75 -14.93 0.05 -2.59
CA ALA A 75 -13.68 0.80 -2.44
C ALA A 75 -12.59 -0.01 -1.72
N ARG A 76 -13.00 -0.76 -0.68
CA ARG A 76 -12.10 -1.68 0.03
C ARG A 76 -11.60 -2.83 -0.86
N THR A 77 -12.45 -3.36 -1.75
CA THR A 77 -12.04 -4.40 -2.71
C THR A 77 -11.04 -3.85 -3.72
N ARG A 78 -11.28 -2.64 -4.24
CA ARG A 78 -10.33 -1.94 -5.11
C ARG A 78 -8.97 -1.77 -4.41
N TRP A 79 -8.97 -1.35 -3.14
CA TRP A 79 -7.75 -1.24 -2.33
C TRP A 79 -6.98 -2.55 -2.24
N ARG A 80 -7.68 -3.65 -1.96
CA ARG A 80 -7.04 -4.96 -1.78
C ARG A 80 -6.45 -5.48 -3.08
N LEU A 81 -7.16 -5.34 -4.19
CA LEU A 81 -6.64 -5.70 -5.51
C LEU A 81 -5.42 -4.83 -5.87
N LEU A 82 -5.44 -3.54 -5.56
CA LEU A 82 -4.29 -2.65 -5.78
C LEU A 82 -3.08 -3.09 -4.94
N SER A 83 -3.25 -3.16 -3.62
CA SER A 83 -2.14 -3.34 -2.67
C SER A 83 -1.55 -4.75 -2.69
N ALA A 84 -2.39 -5.78 -2.76
CA ALA A 84 -1.95 -7.17 -2.66
C ALA A 84 -1.69 -7.83 -4.01
N SER A 85 -2.29 -7.34 -5.10
CA SER A 85 -2.23 -8.02 -6.41
C SER A 85 -1.61 -7.19 -7.53
N ALA A 86 -1.89 -5.88 -7.61
CA ALA A 86 -1.34 -5.06 -8.68
C ALA A 86 0.12 -4.68 -8.40
N LEU A 87 0.42 -4.05 -7.25
CA LEU A 87 1.76 -3.56 -6.91
C LEU A 87 2.90 -4.58 -7.13
N PRO A 88 2.80 -5.85 -6.72
CA PRO A 88 3.91 -6.80 -6.88
C PRO A 88 4.23 -7.15 -8.34
N ARG A 89 3.36 -6.85 -9.30
CA ARG A 89 3.49 -7.31 -10.70
C ARG A 89 4.67 -6.70 -11.43
N LEU A 90 5.11 -5.49 -11.05
CA LEU A 90 6.25 -4.85 -11.70
C LEU A 90 7.59 -5.31 -11.11
N THR A 91 7.61 -5.85 -9.90
CA THR A 91 8.83 -6.21 -9.16
C THR A 91 9.77 -7.12 -9.94
N PHE A 92 9.21 -8.08 -10.70
CA PHE A 92 10.03 -8.95 -11.53
C PHE A 92 10.82 -8.16 -12.59
N LEU A 93 10.18 -7.23 -13.30
CA LEU A 93 10.85 -6.43 -14.33
C LEU A 93 11.92 -5.53 -13.72
N LEU A 94 11.61 -4.86 -12.59
CA LEU A 94 12.54 -3.96 -11.89
C LEU A 94 13.81 -4.68 -11.41
N ARG A 95 13.70 -5.96 -11.07
CA ARG A 95 14.84 -6.76 -10.61
C ARG A 95 15.68 -7.29 -11.78
N ASN A 96 15.08 -7.57 -12.92
CA ASN A 96 15.78 -8.24 -14.03
C ASN A 96 16.33 -7.29 -15.09
N HIS A 97 16.03 -5.99 -15.02
CA HIS A 97 16.51 -5.02 -16.01
C HIS A 97 16.99 -3.75 -15.32
N ALA A 98 18.05 -3.14 -15.85
CA ALA A 98 18.60 -1.88 -15.35
C ALA A 98 17.55 -0.75 -15.29
N ALA A 99 17.80 0.24 -14.42
CA ALA A 99 16.90 1.37 -14.19
C ALA A 99 16.53 2.11 -15.50
N LYS A 100 17.49 2.25 -16.42
CA LYS A 100 17.28 2.89 -17.73
C LYS A 100 16.19 2.23 -18.58
N HIS A 101 15.97 0.92 -18.43
CA HIS A 101 14.92 0.19 -19.17
C HIS A 101 13.57 0.19 -18.45
N THR A 102 13.55 0.46 -17.16
CA THR A 102 12.37 0.26 -16.30
C THR A 102 11.75 1.55 -15.80
N ARG A 103 12.47 2.69 -15.83
CA ARG A 103 11.99 3.99 -15.33
C ARG A 103 10.66 4.41 -15.95
N GLY A 104 10.56 4.41 -17.29
CA GLY A 104 9.31 4.79 -17.98
C GLY A 104 8.13 3.87 -17.65
N ALA A 105 8.38 2.56 -17.59
CA ALA A 105 7.38 1.57 -17.19
C ALA A 105 6.92 1.77 -15.74
N ALA A 106 7.85 2.13 -14.83
CA ALA A 106 7.56 2.39 -13.43
C ALA A 106 6.76 3.68 -13.22
N GLU A 107 7.09 4.75 -13.95
CA GLU A 107 6.32 6.01 -13.95
C GLU A 107 4.90 5.80 -14.47
N TRP A 108 4.74 5.06 -15.57
CA TRP A 108 3.44 4.68 -16.10
C TRP A 108 2.63 3.88 -15.06
N PHE A 109 3.27 2.93 -14.37
CA PHE A 109 2.64 2.11 -13.36
C PHE A 109 2.19 2.94 -12.14
N ASP A 110 3.03 3.83 -11.64
CA ASP A 110 2.72 4.73 -10.52
C ASP A 110 1.55 5.68 -10.85
N ALA A 111 1.43 6.10 -12.11
CA ALA A 111 0.27 6.86 -12.58
C ALA A 111 -1.04 6.05 -12.49
N ARG A 112 -1.00 4.73 -12.74
CA ARG A 112 -2.18 3.85 -12.59
C ARG A 112 -2.52 3.57 -11.13
N VAL A 113 -1.52 3.40 -10.28
CA VAL A 113 -1.72 3.33 -8.82
C VAL A 113 -2.42 4.61 -8.32
N THR A 114 -1.96 5.77 -8.78
CA THR A 114 -2.59 7.07 -8.46
C THR A 114 -4.03 7.16 -8.94
N ALA A 115 -4.33 6.67 -10.16
CA ALA A 115 -5.69 6.67 -10.70
C ALA A 115 -6.64 5.80 -9.86
N VAL A 116 -6.20 4.62 -9.44
CA VAL A 116 -6.99 3.76 -8.54
C VAL A 116 -7.20 4.43 -7.18
N LEU A 117 -6.16 5.05 -6.62
CA LEU A 117 -6.28 5.76 -5.35
C LEU A 117 -7.31 6.90 -5.46
N SER A 118 -7.27 7.66 -6.55
CA SER A 118 -8.22 8.74 -6.83
C SER A 118 -9.66 8.23 -6.96
N ALA A 119 -9.86 7.06 -7.57
CA ALA A 119 -11.17 6.42 -7.67
C ALA A 119 -11.67 5.85 -6.33
N ILE A 120 -10.76 5.49 -5.40
CA ILE A 120 -11.13 5.06 -4.05
C ILE A 120 -11.62 6.25 -3.22
N VAL A 121 -10.95 7.40 -3.31
CA VAL A 121 -11.34 8.60 -2.53
C VAL A 121 -12.33 9.53 -3.25
N ASP A 122 -12.73 9.13 -4.46
CA ASP A 122 -13.64 9.87 -5.35
C ASP A 122 -13.21 11.32 -5.60
N ARG A 123 -11.90 11.55 -5.77
CA ARG A 123 -11.33 12.86 -6.09
C ARG A 123 -9.88 12.75 -6.57
N PRO A 124 -9.35 13.76 -7.27
CA PRO A 124 -7.93 13.81 -7.59
C PRO A 124 -7.07 13.81 -6.32
N VAL A 125 -6.00 13.02 -6.33
CA VAL A 125 -5.05 12.91 -5.22
C VAL A 125 -3.90 13.90 -5.45
N SER A 126 -3.61 14.75 -4.45
CA SER A 126 -2.51 15.71 -4.53
C SER A 126 -1.12 15.05 -4.54
N GLN A 127 -0.08 15.78 -4.94
CA GLN A 127 1.30 15.29 -4.84
C GLN A 127 1.64 14.87 -3.41
N ARG A 128 1.26 15.69 -2.43
CA ARG A 128 1.50 15.42 -1.00
C ARG A 128 0.80 14.12 -0.56
N ALA A 129 -0.44 13.91 -0.96
CA ALA A 129 -1.14 12.66 -0.65
C ALA A 129 -0.50 11.44 -1.33
N ARG A 130 0.03 11.57 -2.55
CA ARG A 130 0.82 10.50 -3.18
C ARG A 130 2.09 10.19 -2.38
N ASP A 131 2.77 11.21 -1.88
CA ASP A 131 3.96 11.06 -1.05
C ASP A 131 3.61 10.34 0.27
N VAL A 132 2.52 10.72 0.93
CA VAL A 132 2.00 10.03 2.13
C VAL A 132 1.58 8.60 1.81
N ALA A 133 0.91 8.36 0.70
CA ALA A 133 0.49 7.02 0.28
C ALA A 133 1.70 6.09 0.08
N ALA A 134 2.81 6.62 -0.45
CA ALA A 134 4.03 5.88 -0.71
C ALA A 134 4.78 5.49 0.55
N LEU A 135 4.64 6.23 1.66
CA LEU A 135 5.24 5.87 2.94
C LEU A 135 4.76 4.51 3.44
N PRO A 136 5.62 3.74 4.15
CA PRO A 136 5.20 2.52 4.82
C PRO A 136 4.04 2.75 5.79
N ILE A 137 3.20 1.74 5.97
CA ILE A 137 2.07 1.78 6.92
C ILE A 137 2.55 2.05 8.35
N ALA A 138 3.68 1.45 8.73
CA ALA A 138 4.32 1.67 10.04
C ALA A 138 4.84 3.10 10.24
N MET A 139 4.97 3.89 9.16
CA MET A 139 5.40 5.29 9.19
C MET A 139 4.23 6.26 8.96
N GLY A 140 3.00 5.77 9.06
CA GLY A 140 1.78 6.58 8.90
C GLY A 140 1.22 6.63 7.48
N GLY A 141 1.95 6.12 6.48
CA GLY A 141 1.51 6.08 5.10
C GLY A 141 0.62 4.89 4.76
N CYS A 142 0.51 4.56 3.47
CA CYS A 142 -0.34 3.48 2.99
C CYS A 142 0.40 2.25 2.45
N GLY A 143 1.72 2.31 2.33
CA GLY A 143 2.55 1.25 1.77
C GLY A 143 2.48 1.12 0.24
N LEU A 144 1.91 2.11 -0.46
CA LEU A 144 1.84 2.14 -1.91
C LEU A 144 3.15 2.70 -2.50
N ARG A 145 4.27 2.05 -2.19
CA ARG A 145 5.61 2.53 -2.57
C ARG A 145 5.71 2.78 -4.07
N ARG A 146 6.29 3.94 -4.42
CA ARG A 146 6.55 4.35 -5.80
C ARG A 146 7.50 3.39 -6.48
N GLN A 147 7.03 2.75 -7.55
CA GLN A 147 7.84 1.84 -8.33
C GLN A 147 8.99 2.58 -9.00
N VAL A 148 8.83 3.86 -9.38
CA VAL A 148 9.92 4.64 -9.97
C VAL A 148 11.10 4.76 -9.01
N THR A 149 10.85 4.92 -7.70
CA THR A 149 11.92 4.95 -6.69
C THR A 149 12.63 3.61 -6.57
N ILE A 150 11.88 2.50 -6.61
CA ILE A 150 12.45 1.15 -6.53
C ILE A 150 13.25 0.80 -7.81
N ALA A 151 12.81 1.28 -8.97
CA ALA A 151 13.46 1.03 -10.26
C ALA A 151 14.93 1.50 -10.29
N GLU A 152 15.26 2.57 -9.56
CA GLU A 152 16.61 3.13 -9.50
C GLU A 152 17.65 2.16 -8.92
N PHE A 153 17.24 1.20 -8.09
CA PHE A 153 18.20 0.32 -7.40
C PHE A 153 17.86 -1.17 -7.41
N ALA A 154 16.66 -1.57 -7.81
CA ALA A 154 16.20 -2.96 -7.70
C ALA A 154 17.10 -3.97 -8.44
N HIS A 155 17.57 -3.61 -9.64
CA HIS A 155 18.43 -4.48 -10.44
C HIS A 155 19.82 -4.65 -9.83
N GLU A 156 20.44 -3.55 -9.39
CA GLU A 156 21.76 -3.55 -8.73
C GLU A 156 21.77 -4.38 -7.44
N CYS A 157 20.61 -4.59 -6.83
CA CYS A 157 20.50 -5.38 -5.61
C CYS A 157 20.46 -6.90 -5.85
N VAL A 158 20.31 -7.35 -7.09
CA VAL A 158 20.26 -8.79 -7.41
C VAL A 158 21.60 -9.44 -7.08
N GLY A 159 21.56 -10.58 -6.37
CA GLY A 159 22.76 -11.27 -5.89
C GLY A 159 23.31 -10.73 -4.55
N HIS A 160 22.86 -9.55 -4.09
CA HIS A 160 23.34 -8.92 -2.86
C HIS A 160 22.34 -9.10 -1.71
N LYS A 161 22.65 -10.00 -0.78
CA LYS A 161 21.81 -10.29 0.40
C LYS A 161 21.54 -9.00 1.19
N ASN A 162 20.26 -8.74 1.49
CA ASN A 162 19.77 -7.58 2.26
C ASN A 162 19.97 -6.19 1.63
N LEU A 163 20.65 -6.04 0.48
CA LEU A 163 20.92 -4.73 -0.10
C LEU A 163 19.62 -4.01 -0.51
N GLN A 164 18.69 -4.72 -1.15
CA GLN A 164 17.40 -4.16 -1.54
C GLN A 164 16.61 -3.65 -0.33
N ARG A 165 16.64 -4.40 0.79
CA ARG A 165 15.97 -3.99 2.03
C ARG A 165 16.58 -2.69 2.55
N SER A 166 17.91 -2.62 2.65
CA SER A 166 18.62 -1.42 3.12
C SER A 166 18.31 -0.19 2.28
N LYS A 167 18.42 -0.30 0.94
CA LYS A 167 18.12 0.82 0.02
C LYS A 167 16.65 1.23 0.07
N THR A 168 15.73 0.29 0.27
CA THR A 168 14.30 0.61 0.44
C THR A 168 14.04 1.34 1.75
N GLU A 169 14.66 0.90 2.85
CA GLU A 169 14.55 1.57 4.16
C GLU A 169 15.15 2.98 4.12
N GLU A 170 16.24 3.19 3.37
CA GLU A 170 16.83 4.51 3.12
C GLU A 170 15.86 5.43 2.37
N ALA A 171 15.32 4.97 1.24
CA ALA A 171 14.33 5.73 0.47
C ALA A 171 13.06 6.04 1.28
N ASP A 172 12.59 5.09 2.10
CA ASP A 172 11.44 5.28 2.99
C ASP A 172 11.74 6.37 4.06
N ARG A 173 12.97 6.40 4.61
CA ARG A 173 13.41 7.45 5.56
C ARG A 173 13.52 8.81 4.90
N ASP A 174 14.11 8.89 3.71
CA ASP A 174 14.28 10.16 3.00
C ASP A 174 12.93 10.79 2.64
N LEU A 175 11.99 9.98 2.14
CA LEU A 175 10.62 10.42 1.87
C LEU A 175 9.94 10.91 3.15
N SER A 176 10.11 10.18 4.25
CA SER A 176 9.55 10.57 5.55
C SER A 176 10.12 11.91 6.00
N ASN A 177 11.44 12.08 5.97
CA ASN A 177 12.10 13.33 6.36
C ASN A 177 11.61 14.51 5.51
N ALA A 178 11.49 14.33 4.20
CA ALA A 178 10.96 15.35 3.29
C ALA A 178 9.50 15.72 3.62
N LEU A 179 8.65 14.74 3.94
CA LEU A 179 7.27 14.98 4.36
C LEU A 179 7.19 15.70 5.71
N PHE A 180 7.91 15.24 6.72
CA PHE A 180 7.92 15.89 8.04
C PHE A 180 8.53 17.30 8.03
N ALA A 181 9.30 17.65 7.00
CA ALA A 181 9.78 19.01 6.76
C ALA A 181 8.70 19.95 6.19
N THR A 182 7.58 19.43 5.68
CA THR A 182 6.49 20.23 5.08
C THR A 182 5.17 20.15 5.83
N VAL A 183 5.01 19.16 6.71
CA VAL A 183 3.79 18.92 7.49
C VAL A 183 3.92 19.45 8.92
N TYR A 184 3.00 20.31 9.35
CA TYR A 184 3.05 21.00 10.63
C TYR A 184 1.76 20.88 11.45
N GLY A 185 1.84 21.21 12.74
CA GLY A 185 0.69 21.33 13.63
C GLY A 185 -0.20 20.08 13.65
N ALA A 186 -1.49 20.27 13.39
CA ALA A 186 -2.52 19.23 13.43
C ALA A 186 -2.28 18.11 12.42
N GLU A 187 -1.82 18.41 11.21
CA GLU A 187 -1.55 17.39 10.18
C GLU A 187 -0.39 16.47 10.63
N ARG A 188 0.62 17.03 11.30
CA ARG A 188 1.75 16.25 11.84
C ARG A 188 1.30 15.31 12.96
N GLN A 189 0.32 15.73 13.76
CA GLN A 189 -0.30 14.89 14.79
C GLN A 189 -1.09 13.73 14.17
N VAL A 190 -1.84 14.00 13.09
CA VAL A 190 -2.56 12.96 12.34
C VAL A 190 -1.58 11.95 11.73
N LEU A 191 -0.52 12.41 11.06
CA LEU A 191 0.48 11.53 10.46
C LEU A 191 1.19 10.66 11.51
N THR A 192 1.58 11.25 12.64
CA THR A 192 2.15 10.52 13.78
C THR A 192 1.17 9.48 14.34
N ALA A 193 -0.10 9.85 14.51
CA ALA A 193 -1.13 8.92 14.99
C ALA A 193 -1.35 7.75 14.03
N ASN A 194 -1.23 7.97 12.72
CA ASN A 194 -1.37 6.92 11.72
C ASN A 194 -0.24 5.88 11.71
N ALA A 195 0.90 6.19 12.36
CA ALA A 195 2.01 5.27 12.57
C ALA A 195 1.82 4.37 13.80
N ALA A 196 0.82 4.64 14.65
CA ALA A 196 0.56 3.84 15.83
C ALA A 196 0.17 2.39 15.48
N ALA A 197 0.49 1.46 16.39
CA ALA A 197 0.11 0.07 16.25
C ALA A 197 -1.41 -0.08 16.08
N GLY A 198 -1.83 -0.86 15.07
CA GLY A 198 -3.24 -1.07 14.77
C GLY A 198 -3.89 -0.02 13.86
N ALA A 199 -3.30 1.18 13.71
CA ALA A 199 -3.87 2.25 12.88
C ALA A 199 -3.99 1.86 11.40
N GLY A 200 -3.12 0.96 10.91
CA GLY A 200 -3.12 0.45 9.55
C GLY A 200 -4.05 -0.73 9.27
N ARG A 201 -4.80 -1.24 10.26
CA ARG A 201 -5.55 -2.50 10.10
C ARG A 201 -6.61 -2.44 9.01
N ALA A 202 -7.28 -1.30 8.78
CA ALA A 202 -8.24 -1.20 7.67
C ALA A 202 -7.58 -1.49 6.30
N LEU A 203 -6.30 -1.14 6.14
CA LEU A 203 -5.52 -1.38 4.91
C LEU A 203 -5.03 -2.82 4.79
N THR A 204 -4.68 -3.48 5.89
CA THR A 204 -3.95 -4.77 5.89
C THR A 204 -4.73 -5.96 6.40
N ASP A 205 -5.71 -5.75 7.28
CA ASP A 205 -6.46 -6.81 7.94
C ASP A 205 -7.80 -7.10 7.21
N PRO A 206 -7.97 -8.28 6.60
CA PRO A 206 -9.21 -8.64 5.93
C PRO A 206 -10.40 -8.81 6.90
N GLN A 207 -10.16 -8.95 8.21
CA GLN A 207 -11.22 -9.09 9.22
C GLN A 207 -11.86 -7.73 9.60
N VAL A 208 -11.19 -6.61 9.30
CA VAL A 208 -11.74 -5.28 9.59
C VAL A 208 -12.80 -4.93 8.55
N CYS A 209 -14.06 -5.23 8.85
CA CYS A 209 -15.19 -4.89 8.00
C CYS A 209 -15.66 -3.45 8.26
N THR A 210 -15.36 -2.56 7.34
CA THR A 210 -15.93 -1.21 7.25
C THR A 210 -16.77 -1.11 5.99
N ASP A 211 -17.84 -0.32 6.01
CA ASP A 211 -18.50 0.10 4.78
C ASP A 211 -17.58 1.01 3.94
N ASP A 212 -17.97 1.24 2.69
CA ASP A 212 -17.16 2.02 1.75
C ASP A 212 -17.03 3.48 2.18
N ALA A 213 -18.08 4.11 2.70
CA ALA A 213 -18.02 5.52 3.11
C ALA A 213 -17.01 5.72 4.26
N ALA A 214 -17.02 4.84 5.25
CA ALA A 214 -16.07 4.82 6.36
C ALA A 214 -14.65 4.51 5.86
N PHE A 215 -14.50 3.57 4.92
CA PHE A 215 -13.20 3.24 4.34
C PHE A 215 -12.61 4.42 3.55
N CYS A 216 -13.39 5.06 2.68
CA CYS A 216 -12.99 6.24 1.92
C CYS A 216 -12.60 7.40 2.84
N THR A 217 -13.40 7.65 3.90
CA THR A 217 -13.09 8.66 4.92
C THR A 217 -11.77 8.34 5.61
N TYR A 218 -11.57 7.09 6.02
CA TYR A 218 -10.32 6.64 6.62
C TYR A 218 -9.11 6.85 5.69
N VAL A 219 -9.23 6.52 4.40
CA VAL A 219 -8.16 6.73 3.42
C VAL A 219 -7.89 8.23 3.25
N LEU A 220 -8.91 9.08 3.13
CA LEU A 220 -8.76 10.54 3.04
C LEU A 220 -8.01 11.11 4.25
N GLU A 221 -8.45 10.78 5.46
CA GLU A 221 -7.78 11.24 6.70
C GLU A 221 -6.33 10.79 6.75
N ARG A 222 -6.07 9.55 6.33
CA ARG A 222 -4.71 8.98 6.31
C ARG A 222 -3.81 9.66 5.28
N LEU A 223 -4.35 10.06 4.14
CA LEU A 223 -3.65 10.80 3.10
C LEU A 223 -3.45 12.29 3.43
N LEU A 224 -3.93 12.76 4.59
CA LEU A 224 -3.99 14.18 4.96
C LEU A 224 -4.80 15.02 3.96
N GLU A 225 -5.76 14.38 3.30
CA GLU A 225 -6.71 15.03 2.41
C GLU A 225 -7.95 15.43 3.21
N ARG A 226 -8.50 16.60 2.90
CA ARG A 226 -9.61 17.16 3.68
C ARG A 226 -10.87 16.31 3.48
N VAL A 227 -11.45 15.81 4.58
CA VAL A 227 -12.69 15.01 4.54
C VAL A 227 -13.90 15.91 4.31
N LEU A 228 -14.02 16.97 5.12
CA LEU A 228 -15.11 17.93 5.02
C LEU A 228 -14.75 19.05 4.03
N PRO A 229 -15.73 19.63 3.32
CA PRO A 229 -15.51 20.79 2.45
C PRO A 229 -14.69 21.92 3.09
N ASP A 230 -13.91 22.61 2.26
CA ASP A 230 -13.20 23.82 2.66
C ASP A 230 -14.17 24.90 3.16
N GLY A 231 -13.75 25.63 4.18
CA GLY A 231 -14.56 26.69 4.80
C GLY A 231 -15.65 26.19 5.77
N GLN A 232 -15.92 24.87 5.82
CA GLN A 232 -16.86 24.32 6.79
C GLN A 232 -16.37 24.57 8.23
N LYS A 233 -17.24 25.19 9.04
CA LYS A 233 -16.96 25.48 10.45
C LYS A 233 -17.57 24.40 11.35
N CYS A 234 -16.84 24.09 12.41
CA CYS A 234 -17.35 23.29 13.50
C CYS A 234 -18.35 24.11 14.32
N VAL A 235 -19.21 23.44 15.10
CA VAL A 235 -20.17 24.08 16.01
C VAL A 235 -19.53 25.04 17.03
N CYS A 236 -18.22 24.91 17.28
CA CYS A 236 -17.47 25.81 18.13
C CYS A 236 -17.00 27.10 17.44
N GLY A 237 -17.22 27.23 16.12
CA GLY A 237 -16.77 28.34 15.28
C GLY A 237 -15.39 28.15 14.63
N ALA A 238 -14.60 27.15 15.05
CA ALA A 238 -13.31 26.85 14.44
C ALA A 238 -13.45 26.14 13.08
N ASP A 239 -12.37 26.07 12.30
CA ASP A 239 -12.33 25.26 11.07
C ASP A 239 -12.59 23.78 11.36
N ALA A 240 -13.47 23.14 10.60
CA ALA A 240 -13.77 21.71 10.71
C ALA A 240 -12.70 20.87 10.00
N SER A 241 -11.44 21.06 10.36
CA SER A 241 -10.32 20.27 9.85
C SER A 241 -10.41 18.81 10.33
N ASN A 242 -9.72 17.91 9.63
CA ASN A 242 -9.66 16.49 9.98
C ASN A 242 -9.29 16.28 11.46
N TRP A 243 -8.35 17.04 12.00
CA TRP A 243 -7.98 16.95 13.42
C TRP A 243 -9.05 17.53 14.35
N HIS A 244 -9.62 18.69 13.99
CA HIS A 244 -10.49 19.42 14.89
C HIS A 244 -11.81 18.67 15.16
N VAL A 245 -12.40 18.05 14.14
CA VAL A 245 -13.64 17.27 14.29
C VAL A 245 -13.49 16.09 15.25
N HIS A 246 -12.27 15.57 15.40
CA HIS A 246 -11.94 14.47 16.31
C HIS A 246 -11.68 14.91 17.74
N THR A 247 -11.42 16.20 17.97
CA THR A 247 -10.93 16.73 19.24
C THR A 247 -11.82 17.83 19.85
N CYS A 248 -12.78 18.36 19.10
CA CYS A 248 -13.65 19.42 19.57
C CYS A 248 -14.54 18.96 20.74
N THR A 249 -14.43 19.66 21.87
CA THR A 249 -15.22 19.39 23.08
C THR A 249 -16.65 19.93 23.02
N LYS A 250 -16.93 20.88 22.12
CA LYS A 250 -18.27 21.44 21.89
C LYS A 250 -19.10 20.62 20.89
N LEU A 251 -18.50 19.66 20.18
CA LEU A 251 -19.25 18.80 19.26
C LEU A 251 -20.15 17.85 20.05
N HIS A 252 -21.41 17.74 19.63
CA HIS A 252 -22.38 16.85 20.26
C HIS A 252 -21.85 15.41 20.29
N GLY A 253 -22.03 14.73 21.42
CA GLY A 253 -21.50 13.37 21.63
C GLY A 253 -20.01 13.29 21.96
N LYS A 254 -19.27 14.42 22.02
CA LYS A 254 -17.85 14.50 22.42
C LYS A 254 -17.03 13.37 21.76
N PRO A 255 -16.67 13.48 20.47
CA PRO A 255 -16.15 12.38 19.64
C PRO A 255 -15.03 11.54 20.26
N ARG A 256 -14.16 12.16 21.05
CA ARG A 256 -13.12 11.44 21.81
C ARG A 256 -13.71 10.49 22.85
N GLN A 257 -14.70 10.92 23.62
CA GLN A 257 -15.39 10.09 24.62
C GLN A 257 -16.18 8.99 23.92
N LEU A 258 -16.99 9.32 22.91
CA LEU A 258 -17.75 8.32 22.16
C LEU A 258 -16.86 7.20 21.58
N ARG A 259 -15.70 7.54 21.00
CA ARG A 259 -14.77 6.53 20.47
C ARG A 259 -14.20 5.62 21.56
N HIS A 260 -13.86 6.19 22.71
CA HIS A 260 -13.40 5.44 23.88
C HIS A 260 -14.51 4.51 24.40
N ASP A 261 -15.73 5.02 24.56
CA ASP A 261 -16.89 4.26 25.01
C ASP A 261 -17.23 3.10 24.05
N VAL A 262 -17.18 3.35 22.74
CA VAL A 262 -17.42 2.32 21.70
C VAL A 262 -16.32 1.25 21.75
N ALA A 263 -15.05 1.64 21.90
CA ALA A 263 -13.95 0.70 22.01
C ALA A 263 -14.11 -0.20 23.24
N ASN A 264 -14.40 0.38 24.41
CA ASN A 264 -14.65 -0.35 25.65
C ASN A 264 -15.84 -1.29 25.50
N SER A 265 -16.92 -0.83 24.88
CA SER A 265 -18.13 -1.64 24.64
C SER A 265 -17.85 -2.85 23.74
N LYS A 266 -17.07 -2.66 22.66
CA LYS A 266 -16.71 -3.76 21.75
C LYS A 266 -15.75 -4.75 22.39
N LEU A 267 -14.79 -4.28 23.18
CA LEU A 267 -13.88 -5.12 23.94
C LEU A 267 -14.64 -5.96 24.98
N ALA A 268 -15.51 -5.32 25.77
CA ALA A 268 -16.39 -6.00 26.73
C ALA A 268 -17.27 -7.06 26.06
N LEU A 269 -17.87 -6.75 24.91
CA LEU A 269 -18.67 -7.71 24.15
C LEU A 269 -17.82 -8.90 23.69
N GLY A 270 -16.64 -8.67 23.12
CA GLY A 270 -15.74 -9.73 22.68
C GLY A 270 -15.32 -10.65 23.83
N LEU A 271 -15.00 -10.10 24.99
CA LEU A 271 -14.65 -10.87 26.18
C LEU A 271 -15.82 -11.69 26.72
N ARG A 272 -17.05 -11.12 26.73
CA ARG A 272 -18.27 -11.87 27.08
C ARG A 272 -18.53 -13.04 26.15
N LEU A 273 -18.30 -12.86 24.84
CA LEU A 273 -18.40 -13.96 23.87
C LEU A 273 -17.36 -15.06 24.11
N CYS A 274 -16.23 -14.73 24.75
CA CYS A 274 -15.21 -15.69 25.18
C CYS A 274 -15.47 -16.28 26.58
N GLY A 275 -16.62 -15.99 27.21
CA GLY A 275 -17.00 -16.54 28.51
C GLY A 275 -16.49 -15.77 29.73
N PHE A 276 -15.95 -14.56 29.54
CA PHE A 276 -15.58 -13.67 30.66
C PHE A 276 -16.75 -12.78 31.08
N ASP A 277 -16.91 -12.57 32.38
CA ASP A 277 -17.79 -11.53 32.88
C ASP A 277 -17.07 -10.18 32.78
N CYS A 278 -17.74 -9.18 32.21
CA CYS A 278 -17.15 -7.86 31.97
C CYS A 278 -18.08 -6.75 32.41
N THR A 279 -17.59 -5.84 33.25
CA THR A 279 -18.30 -4.63 33.69
C THR A 279 -17.55 -3.39 33.18
N THR A 280 -18.27 -2.52 32.47
CA THR A 280 -17.75 -1.24 31.96
C THR A 280 -17.81 -0.18 33.03
N GLU A 281 -16.72 0.58 33.16
CA GLU A 281 -16.54 1.69 34.09
C GLU A 281 -16.98 1.42 35.56
N PRO A 282 -16.56 0.29 36.17
CA PRO A 282 -17.03 -0.10 37.49
C PRO A 282 -16.42 0.75 38.60
N HIS A 283 -17.17 0.93 39.67
CA HIS A 283 -16.64 1.48 40.92
C HIS A 283 -16.06 0.34 41.75
N LEU A 284 -14.73 0.21 41.79
CA LEU A 284 -14.07 -0.87 42.52
C LEU A 284 -14.24 -0.73 44.04
N ASN A 285 -14.01 0.46 44.60
CA ASN A 285 -14.13 0.73 46.04
C ASN A 285 -14.50 2.21 46.26
N GLU A 286 -15.32 2.54 47.27
CA GLU A 286 -15.67 3.94 47.62
C GLU A 286 -14.45 4.80 48.00
N VAL A 287 -13.38 4.17 48.49
CA VAL A 287 -12.18 4.86 48.98
C VAL A 287 -11.19 5.21 47.86
N SER A 288 -11.09 4.40 46.80
CA SER A 288 -9.98 4.51 45.85
C SER A 288 -10.17 5.60 44.80
N LYS A 289 -11.39 6.12 44.61
CA LYS A 289 -11.81 7.00 43.50
C LYS A 289 -11.39 6.51 42.10
N ARG A 290 -10.87 5.28 41.98
CA ARG A 290 -10.40 4.70 40.73
C ARG A 290 -11.60 4.12 40.00
N ARG A 291 -11.80 4.61 38.79
CA ARG A 291 -12.80 4.12 37.84
C ARG A 291 -12.03 3.55 36.65
N PRO A 292 -11.65 2.26 36.69
CA PRO A 292 -11.06 1.60 35.53
C PRO A 292 -12.06 1.56 34.38
N ASP A 293 -11.58 1.36 33.16
CA ASP A 293 -12.43 1.32 31.98
C ASP A 293 -13.22 0.00 31.92
N LEU A 294 -12.57 -1.11 32.30
CA LEU A 294 -13.18 -2.44 32.33
C LEU A 294 -12.71 -3.24 33.55
N LEU A 295 -13.65 -3.94 34.20
CA LEU A 295 -13.37 -5.06 35.10
C LEU A 295 -13.71 -6.36 34.38
N ILE A 296 -12.75 -7.26 34.32
CA ILE A 296 -12.86 -8.56 33.65
C ILE A 296 -12.70 -9.65 34.72
N THR A 297 -13.70 -10.52 34.83
CA THR A 297 -13.75 -11.62 35.80
C THR A 297 -13.91 -12.95 35.07
N GLY A 298 -13.01 -13.90 35.34
CA GLY A 298 -13.09 -15.26 34.76
C GLY A 298 -12.00 -16.19 35.29
N LEU A 299 -12.28 -17.49 35.32
CA LEU A 299 -11.34 -18.57 35.67
C LEU A 299 -10.58 -18.37 37.00
N GLY A 300 -11.22 -17.77 38.01
CA GLY A 300 -10.59 -17.51 39.32
C GLY A 300 -9.62 -16.33 39.35
N THR A 301 -9.58 -15.51 38.29
CA THR A 301 -8.70 -14.33 38.18
C THR A 301 -9.51 -13.06 37.90
N GLN A 302 -9.02 -11.93 38.44
CA GLN A 302 -9.55 -10.59 38.19
C GLN A 302 -8.49 -9.76 37.45
N ALA A 303 -8.90 -9.12 36.36
CA ALA A 303 -8.08 -8.15 35.64
C ALA A 303 -8.80 -6.81 35.56
N VAL A 304 -8.03 -5.73 35.72
CA VAL A 304 -8.50 -4.35 35.67
C VAL A 304 -7.67 -3.62 34.64
N THR A 305 -8.33 -2.98 33.68
CA THR A 305 -7.70 -2.15 32.64
C THR A 305 -8.29 -0.75 32.64
#